data_AF-A0A2V6D1N6-F1
#
_entry.id   AF-A0A2V6D1N6-F1
#
_cell.length_a   1.000
_cell.length_b   1.000
_cell.length_c   1.000
_cell.angle_alpha   90.00
_cell.angle_beta   90.00
_cell.angle_gamma   90.00
#
_symmetry.space_group_name_H-M   'P 1'
#
loop_
_entity.id
_entity.type
_entity.pdbx_description
1 polymer ?
#
loop_
_entity_poly.entity_id
_entity_poly.type
_entity_poly.pdbx_seq_one_letter_code
_entity_poly.pdbx_strand_id
1 'polypeptide(L)'
;MPTELTDEQIKKVNHEFRRCREGTAEAIINLRRTGDTALIPEILRGIVWRYVRPEAREQVEKASLETPLSALGMDSLMMLEVVLDVQDALDVTVEDAELRRVKTFNDVSELLMQRFTEIHQAA
;
A
#
# COMPACT_ATOMS: atom_id res chain seq x y z
N MET A 1 20.35 0.06 -3.33
CA MET A 1 20.73 0.83 -4.55
C MET A 1 19.45 1.29 -5.23
N PRO A 2 19.34 2.53 -5.72
CA PRO A 2 18.17 2.94 -6.50
C PRO A 2 18.11 2.11 -7.78
N THR A 3 17.06 1.29 -7.94
CA THR A 3 16.87 0.45 -9.12
C THR A 3 16.21 1.30 -10.21
N GLU A 4 16.88 1.48 -11.35
CA GLU A 4 16.24 2.09 -12.51
C GLU A 4 15.12 1.16 -13.01
N LEU A 5 13.87 1.60 -12.84
CA LEU A 5 12.70 0.91 -13.40
C LEU A 5 12.67 1.10 -14.92
N THR A 6 12.43 0.02 -15.66
CA THR A 6 12.22 0.08 -17.11
C THR A 6 10.89 0.73 -17.47
N ASP A 7 10.78 1.24 -18.70
CA ASP A 7 9.52 1.79 -19.23
C ASP A 7 8.37 0.77 -19.19
N GLU A 8 8.67 -0.51 -19.37
CA GLU A 8 7.69 -1.60 -19.29
C GLU A 8 7.18 -1.78 -17.85
N GLN A 9 8.08 -1.75 -16.86
CA GLN A 9 7.71 -1.83 -15.44
C GLN A 9 6.85 -0.62 -15.03
N ILE A 10 7.21 0.58 -15.47
CA ILE A 10 6.45 1.80 -15.20
C ILE A 10 5.05 1.71 -15.84
N LYS A 11 4.95 1.28 -17.09
CA LYS A 11 3.67 1.08 -17.78
C LYS A 11 2.81 0.04 -17.06
N LYS A 12 3.42 -1.04 -16.58
CA LYS A 12 2.73 -2.08 -15.80
C LYS A 12 2.12 -1.50 -14.52
N VAL A 13 2.91 -0.80 -13.71
CA VAL A 13 2.42 -0.15 -12.46
C VAL A 13 1.30 0.84 -12.77
N ASN A 14 1.49 1.72 -13.76
CA ASN A 14 0.46 2.68 -14.15
C ASN A 14 -0.83 2.00 -14.59
N HIS A 15 -0.75 0.89 -15.32
CA HIS A 15 -1.92 0.14 -15.75
C HIS A 15 -2.63 -0.56 -14.58
N GLU A 16 -1.89 -1.23 -13.69
CA GLU A 16 -2.43 -1.99 -12.56
C GLU A 16 -3.12 -1.07 -11.53
N PHE A 17 -2.50 0.07 -11.21
CA PHE A 17 -2.97 0.98 -10.18
C PHE A 17 -3.78 2.17 -10.74
N ARG A 18 -4.21 2.12 -12.02
CA ARG A 18 -4.99 3.20 -12.68
C ARG A 18 -6.34 3.55 -12.03
N ARG A 19 -6.87 2.66 -11.19
CA ARG A 19 -8.16 2.82 -10.48
C ARG A 19 -7.99 3.23 -9.01
N CYS A 20 -6.75 3.33 -8.55
CA CYS A 20 -6.44 3.85 -7.23
C CYS A 20 -6.54 5.38 -7.21
N ARG A 21 -6.39 5.96 -6.02
CA ARG A 21 -6.32 7.42 -5.87
C ARG A 21 -5.23 8.01 -6.77
N GLU A 22 -5.44 9.23 -7.24
CA GLU A 22 -4.42 9.99 -7.97
C GLU A 22 -3.10 10.04 -7.17
N GLY A 23 -1.97 9.91 -7.86
CA GLY A 23 -0.63 9.86 -7.24
C GLY A 23 -0.20 8.49 -6.71
N THR A 24 -1.11 7.50 -6.56
CA THR A 24 -0.73 6.17 -6.02
C THR A 24 0.34 5.49 -6.87
N ALA A 25 0.16 5.44 -8.19
CA ALA A 25 1.12 4.78 -9.08
C ALA A 25 2.49 5.47 -9.06
N GLU A 26 2.50 6.81 -8.99
CA GLU A 26 3.74 7.59 -8.88
C GLU A 26 4.46 7.31 -7.56
N ALA A 27 3.73 7.25 -6.44
CA ALA A 27 4.30 6.89 -5.14
C ALA A 27 4.94 5.50 -5.16
N ILE A 28 4.30 4.50 -5.79
CA ILE A 28 4.86 3.15 -5.96
C ILE A 28 6.17 3.19 -6.76
N ILE A 29 6.16 3.91 -7.90
CA ILE A 29 7.35 4.07 -8.75
C ILE A 29 8.48 4.74 -7.98
N ASN A 30 8.18 5.80 -7.22
CA ASN A 30 9.16 6.54 -6.44
C ASN A 30 9.73 5.70 -5.30
N LEU A 31 8.90 4.92 -4.60
CA LEU A 31 9.35 3.99 -3.58
C LEU A 31 10.31 2.95 -4.17
N ARG A 32 9.94 2.31 -5.28
CA ARG A 32 10.79 1.30 -5.94
C ARG A 32 12.11 1.88 -6.45
N ARG A 33 12.12 3.15 -6.87
CA ARG A 33 13.34 3.85 -7.30
C ARG A 33 14.24 4.27 -6.16
N THR A 34 13.66 4.78 -5.06
CA THR A 34 14.43 5.47 -4.00
C THR A 34 14.65 4.59 -2.78
N GLY A 35 13.79 3.59 -2.57
CA GLY A 35 13.68 2.85 -1.32
C GLY A 35 13.04 3.66 -0.18
N ASP A 36 12.44 4.83 -0.45
CA ASP A 36 11.87 5.70 0.58
C ASP A 36 10.56 5.14 1.15
N THR A 37 10.67 4.39 2.24
CA THR A 37 9.55 3.74 2.93
C THR A 37 8.52 4.72 3.49
N ALA A 38 8.83 6.03 3.57
CA ALA A 38 7.85 7.06 3.95
C ALA A 38 6.70 7.19 2.94
N LEU A 39 6.84 6.64 1.74
CA LEU A 39 5.78 6.59 0.73
C LEU A 39 4.73 5.49 0.96
N ILE A 40 5.04 4.48 1.79
CA ILE A 40 4.15 3.32 2.00
C ILE A 40 2.76 3.71 2.54
N PRO A 41 2.63 4.60 3.54
CA PRO A 41 1.31 5.04 4.01
C PRO A 41 0.45 5.70 2.92
N GLU A 42 1.08 6.43 1.99
CA GLU A 42 0.36 7.08 0.88
C GLU A 42 -0.08 6.05 -0.17
N ILE A 43 0.76 5.08 -0.48
CA ILE A 43 0.41 3.93 -1.36
C ILE A 43 -0.76 3.15 -0.76
N LEU A 44 -0.69 2.81 0.53
CA LEU A 44 -1.74 2.10 1.24
C LEU A 44 -3.06 2.87 1.20
N ARG A 45 -3.03 4.18 1.48
CA ARG A 45 -4.23 5.04 1.39
C ARG A 45 -4.82 5.03 -0.02
N GLY A 46 -3.97 5.12 -1.04
CA GLY A 46 -4.39 5.11 -2.44
C GLY A 46 -5.04 3.80 -2.89
N ILE A 47 -4.57 2.67 -2.37
CA ILE A 47 -5.15 1.35 -2.60
C ILE A 47 -6.45 1.21 -1.81
N VAL A 48 -6.50 1.56 -0.53
CA VAL A 48 -7.73 1.53 0.29
C VAL A 48 -8.84 2.36 -0.37
N TRP A 49 -8.52 3.54 -0.91
CA TRP A 49 -9.45 4.41 -1.61
C TRP A 49 -10.20 3.73 -2.77
N ARG A 50 -9.56 2.75 -3.44
CA ARG A 50 -10.16 1.96 -4.54
C ARG A 50 -11.24 0.99 -4.05
N TYR A 51 -11.09 0.46 -2.84
CA TYR A 51 -11.98 -0.56 -2.27
C TYR A 51 -13.19 0.03 -1.56
N VAL A 52 -13.05 1.24 -1.01
CA VAL A 52 -14.18 1.89 -0.34
C VAL A 52 -15.21 2.40 -1.34
N ARG A 53 -16.46 2.51 -0.88
CA ARG A 53 -17.54 3.11 -1.66
C ARG A 53 -17.27 4.61 -1.92
N PRO A 54 -17.79 5.19 -3.00
CA PRO A 54 -17.55 6.59 -3.33
C PRO A 54 -17.80 7.57 -2.18
N GLU A 55 -18.82 7.32 -1.36
CA GLU A 55 -19.22 8.17 -0.22
C GLU A 55 -18.23 8.11 0.95
N ALA A 56 -17.45 7.04 1.06
CA ALA A 56 -16.45 6.84 2.10
C ALA A 56 -15.05 7.36 1.71
N ARG A 57 -14.84 7.74 0.44
CA ARG A 57 -13.54 8.24 -0.06
C ARG A 57 -13.05 9.47 0.68
N GLU A 58 -13.94 10.42 0.98
CA GLU A 58 -13.56 11.61 1.76
C GLU A 58 -13.12 11.24 3.19
N GLN A 59 -13.67 10.18 3.77
CA GLN A 59 -13.23 9.69 5.09
C GLN A 59 -11.84 9.06 5.00
N VAL A 60 -11.54 8.34 3.91
CA VAL A 60 -10.18 7.80 3.65
C VAL A 60 -9.15 8.93 3.52
N GLU A 61 -9.47 10.02 2.82
CA GLU A 61 -8.57 11.17 2.69
C GLU A 61 -8.27 11.83 4.04
N LYS A 62 -9.26 11.86 4.94
CA LYS A 62 -9.15 12.46 6.28
C LYS A 62 -8.65 11.48 7.35
N ALA A 63 -8.50 10.21 7.02
CA ALA A 63 -8.12 9.18 7.96
C ALA A 63 -6.66 9.39 8.43
N SER A 64 -6.50 9.41 9.76
CA SER A 64 -5.19 9.39 10.41
C SER A 64 -4.58 8.00 10.35
N LEU A 65 -3.29 7.87 10.66
CA LEU A 65 -2.62 6.57 10.74
C LEU A 65 -3.25 5.67 11.83
N GLU A 66 -3.76 6.26 12.91
CA GLU A 66 -4.44 5.55 14.00
C GLU A 66 -5.86 5.11 13.65
N THR A 67 -6.39 5.52 12.50
CA THR A 67 -7.75 5.18 12.10
C THR A 67 -7.85 3.68 11.80
N PRO A 68 -8.75 2.92 12.46
CA PRO A 68 -8.97 1.53 12.14
C PRO A 68 -9.52 1.37 10.71
N LEU A 69 -9.02 0.40 9.96
CA LEU A 69 -9.49 0.12 8.60
C LEU A 69 -10.98 -0.25 8.59
N SER A 70 -11.45 -0.95 9.63
CA SER A 70 -12.86 -1.28 9.80
C SER A 70 -13.76 -0.06 9.99
N ALA A 71 -13.24 1.05 10.53
CA ALA A 71 -14.00 2.29 10.66
C ALA A 71 -14.29 2.95 9.30
N LEU A 72 -13.52 2.60 8.26
CA LEU A 72 -13.76 3.01 6.87
C LEU A 72 -14.72 2.08 6.12
N GLY A 73 -15.33 1.12 6.83
CA GLY A 73 -16.26 0.15 6.24
C GLY A 73 -15.57 -1.03 5.56
N MET A 74 -14.27 -1.24 5.80
CA MET A 74 -13.56 -2.42 5.31
C MET A 74 -13.89 -3.64 6.19
N ASP A 75 -14.36 -4.71 5.55
CA ASP A 75 -14.49 -6.01 6.20
C ASP A 75 -13.16 -6.80 6.13
N SER A 76 -13.13 -7.97 6.78
CA SER A 76 -11.95 -8.81 6.82
C SER A 76 -11.48 -9.32 5.45
N LEU A 77 -12.40 -9.50 4.50
CA LEU A 77 -12.05 -9.96 3.16
C LEU A 77 -11.41 -8.80 2.37
N MET A 78 -12.02 -7.61 2.44
CA MET A 78 -11.47 -6.40 1.81
C MET A 78 -10.09 -6.05 2.37
N MET A 79 -9.88 -6.19 3.68
CA MET A 79 -8.55 -5.96 4.28
C MET A 79 -7.50 -6.91 3.69
N LEU A 80 -7.84 -8.19 3.52
CA LEU A 80 -6.93 -9.16 2.90
C LEU A 80 -6.62 -8.78 1.43
N GLU A 81 -7.64 -8.41 0.65
CA GLU A 81 -7.47 -8.00 -0.74
C GLU A 81 -6.61 -6.74 -0.87
N VAL A 82 -6.82 -5.75 0.00
CA VAL A 82 -5.98 -4.54 0.03
C VAL A 82 -4.53 -4.89 0.34
N VAL A 83 -4.28 -5.74 1.33
CA VAL A 83 -2.91 -6.13 1.68
C VAL A 83 -2.25 -6.91 0.53
N LEU A 84 -2.99 -7.75 -0.20
CA LEU A 84 -2.47 -8.44 -1.39
C LEU A 84 -2.08 -7.43 -2.49
N ASP A 85 -2.95 -6.47 -2.81
CA ASP A 85 -2.66 -5.41 -3.79
C ASP A 85 -1.44 -4.57 -3.36
N VAL A 86 -1.28 -4.30 -2.06
CA VAL A 86 -0.12 -3.57 -1.54
C VAL A 86 1.15 -4.42 -1.59
N GLN A 87 1.08 -5.71 -1.26
CA GLN A 87 2.21 -6.64 -1.42
C GLN A 87 2.72 -6.67 -2.87
N ASP A 88 1.80 -6.76 -3.84
CA ASP A 88 2.12 -6.69 -5.26
C ASP A 88 2.72 -5.32 -5.65
N ALA A 89 2.23 -4.23 -5.05
CA ALA A 89 2.77 -2.89 -5.25
C ALA A 89 4.20 -2.75 -4.72
N LEU A 90 4.52 -3.42 -3.60
CA LEU A 90 5.79 -3.30 -2.90
C LEU A 90 6.80 -4.39 -3.26
N ASP A 91 6.38 -5.44 -3.96
CA ASP A 91 7.15 -6.66 -4.21
C ASP A 91 7.62 -7.31 -2.89
N VAL A 92 6.71 -7.39 -1.92
CA VAL A 92 6.95 -7.99 -0.59
C VAL A 92 5.94 -9.07 -0.29
N THR A 93 6.29 -9.99 0.59
CA THR A 93 5.38 -11.03 1.08
C THR A 93 5.20 -10.89 2.59
N VAL A 94 3.96 -10.99 3.05
CA VAL A 94 3.55 -10.93 4.46
C VAL A 94 2.74 -12.17 4.79
N GLU A 95 3.05 -12.83 5.91
CA GLU A 95 2.31 -14.02 6.31
C GLU A 95 0.94 -13.69 6.90
N ASP A 96 -0.02 -14.59 6.66
CA ASP A 96 -1.40 -14.48 7.15
C ASP A 96 -1.50 -14.30 8.68
N ALA A 97 -0.56 -14.88 9.43
CA ALA A 97 -0.49 -14.77 10.88
C ALA A 97 -0.14 -13.35 11.37
N GLU A 98 0.61 -12.59 10.57
CA GLU A 98 1.00 -11.21 10.85
C GLU A 98 -0.16 -10.26 10.57
N LEU A 99 -0.88 -10.51 9.47
CA LEU A 99 -2.05 -9.73 9.08
C LEU A 99 -3.17 -9.79 10.12
N ARG A 100 -3.32 -10.91 10.84
CA ARG A 100 -4.32 -11.03 11.91
C ARG A 100 -4.13 -10.03 13.05
N ARG A 101 -2.94 -9.44 13.17
CA ARG A 101 -2.60 -8.49 14.24
C ARG A 101 -2.81 -7.04 13.85
N VAL A 102 -2.93 -6.75 12.55
CA VAL A 102 -3.09 -5.37 12.05
C VAL A 102 -4.53 -4.90 12.16
N LYS A 103 -4.73 -3.62 12.52
CA LYS A 103 -6.07 -3.02 12.68
C LYS A 103 -6.17 -1.63 12.06
N THR A 104 -5.08 -0.88 12.08
CA THR A 104 -5.01 0.52 11.66
C THR A 104 -4.18 0.70 10.40
N PHE A 105 -4.25 1.89 9.79
CA PHE A 105 -3.29 2.26 8.74
C PHE A 105 -1.84 2.18 9.23
N ASN A 106 -1.59 2.58 10.48
CA ASN A 106 -0.25 2.55 11.06
C ASN A 106 0.28 1.11 11.13
N ASP A 107 -0.52 0.18 11.67
CA ASP A 107 -0.09 -1.22 11.83
C ASP A 107 0.30 -1.84 10.49
N VAL A 108 -0.51 -1.62 9.45
CA VAL A 108 -0.24 -2.14 8.10
C VAL A 108 0.97 -1.45 7.49
N SER A 109 1.08 -0.13 7.65
CA SER A 109 2.22 0.63 7.11
C SER A 109 3.52 0.17 7.75
N GLU A 110 3.59 0.09 9.08
CA GLU A 110 4.79 -0.34 9.79
C GLU A 110 5.21 -1.78 9.42
N LEU A 111 4.24 -2.69 9.34
CA LEU A 111 4.50 -4.07 8.92
C LEU A 111 5.12 -4.13 7.52
N LEU A 112 4.54 -3.41 6.56
CA LEU A 112 5.03 -3.37 5.19
C LEU A 112 6.38 -2.64 5.08
N MET A 113 6.59 -1.56 5.84
CA MET A 113 7.86 -0.85 5.91
C MET A 113 8.97 -1.76 6.44
N GLN A 114 8.69 -2.52 7.49
CA GLN A 114 9.62 -3.50 8.04
C GLN A 114 9.98 -4.55 6.98
N ARG A 115 8.97 -5.16 6.35
CA ARG A 115 9.16 -6.22 5.34
C ARG A 115 9.90 -5.73 4.09
N PHE A 116 9.55 -4.56 3.60
CA PHE A 116 10.24 -3.94 2.48
C PHE A 116 11.72 -3.69 2.81
N THR A 117 12.00 -3.19 4.01
CA THR A 117 13.37 -2.91 4.47
C THR A 117 14.18 -4.21 4.62
N GLU A 118 13.60 -5.28 5.18
CA GLU A 118 14.27 -6.57 5.33
C GLU A 118 14.71 -7.15 3.96
N ILE A 119 13.84 -7.08 2.96
CA ILE A 119 14.15 -7.55 1.60
C ILE A 119 15.23 -6.69 0.95
N HIS A 120 15.15 -5.36 1.10
CA HIS A 120 16.05 -4.42 0.44
C HIS A 120 17.39 -4.19 1.18
N GLN A 121 17.50 -4.56 2.45
CA GLN A 121 18.77 -4.60 3.20
C GLN A 121 19.52 -5.93 3.04
N ALA A 122 18.81 -7.01 2.71
CA ALA A 122 19.39 -8.32 2.46
C ALA A 122 19.99 -8.48 1.05
N ALA A 123 19.87 -7.47 0.18
CA ALA A 123 20.35 -7.43 -1.21
C ALA A 123 21.44 -6.37 -1.40
#